data_AF-A0A7S4AVR4-F1
#
_entry.id   AF-A0A7S4AVR4-F1
#
_cell.length_a   1.000
_cell.length_b   1.000
_cell.length_c   1.000
_cell.angle_alpha   90.00
_cell.angle_beta   90.00
_cell.angle_gamma   90.00
#
_symmetry.space_group_name_H-M   'P 1'
#
loop_
_entity.id
_entity.type
_entity.pdbx_description
1 polymer ?
#
loop_
_entity_poly.entity_id
_entity_poly.type
_entity_poly.pdbx_seq_one_letter_code
_entity_poly.pdbx_strand_id
1 'polypeptide(L)'
;MGMEVLDNLPHDKVRGTVRHKLEQAEVVVPQNNSKQKQQQLREKFVPLNDPLLKIILQKVPSYYTQQQQQFLQTDACWVPSIACGVVHHAINQRNNLGLVFADFDWLPPPDLDPSTSLDDEQDHDFSSSSSSKNKNKQSIVDEETPAGGSPIVTDMEGKDHKSYLSAPGHCDILFPTNFEKLAAFAKRCLPPTGAATRTVRRPVQVIRVEKQSHFLERVGPEHVAKTRSWLTGHTPLLYDFANCSVLTISPDEGTRHEMGQEKE
;
A
#
# COMPACT_ATOMS: atom_id res chain seq x y z
N MET A 1 -0.42 -17.99 5.88
CA MET A 1 -0.35 -16.87 6.83
C MET A 1 0.73 -15.94 6.32
N GLY A 2 0.48 -14.64 6.26
CA GLY A 2 1.50 -13.63 5.98
C GLY A 2 1.47 -12.58 7.07
N MET A 3 2.57 -12.43 7.81
CA MET A 3 2.70 -11.49 8.92
C MET A 3 3.82 -10.53 8.56
N GLU A 4 3.56 -9.22 8.52
CA GLU A 4 4.56 -8.20 8.16
C GLU A 4 5.16 -8.50 6.77
N VAL A 5 4.28 -8.66 5.78
CA VAL A 5 4.68 -9.00 4.40
C VAL A 5 4.10 -8.02 3.41
N LEU A 6 2.86 -7.57 3.63
CA LEU A 6 2.10 -6.77 2.66
C LEU A 6 2.66 -5.37 2.51
N ASP A 7 3.17 -4.79 3.59
CA ASP A 7 3.83 -3.48 3.63
C ASP A 7 5.12 -3.43 2.78
N ASN A 8 5.80 -4.57 2.65
CA ASN A 8 7.03 -4.74 1.89
C ASN A 8 6.80 -5.20 0.43
N LEU A 9 5.55 -5.51 0.06
CA LEU A 9 5.24 -5.89 -1.31
C LEU A 9 5.24 -4.67 -2.23
N PRO A 10 5.65 -4.82 -3.50
CA PRO A 10 5.58 -3.72 -4.46
C PRO A 10 4.17 -3.15 -4.61
N HIS A 11 4.09 -1.83 -4.59
CA HIS A 11 2.89 -1.06 -4.89
C HIS A 11 3.08 -0.27 -6.18
N ASP A 12 2.02 -0.15 -6.97
CA ASP A 12 2.02 0.67 -8.16
C ASP A 12 1.31 1.99 -7.88
N LYS A 13 1.91 3.09 -8.34
CA LYS A 13 1.31 4.41 -8.27
C LYS A 13 0.49 4.68 -9.51
N VAL A 14 -0.79 4.99 -9.33
CA VAL A 14 -1.72 5.27 -10.44
C VAL A 14 -2.45 6.57 -10.20
N ARG A 15 -2.89 7.23 -11.28
CA ARG A 15 -3.74 8.42 -11.19
C ARG A 15 -4.90 8.40 -12.17
N GLY A 16 -5.99 9.06 -11.77
CA GLY A 16 -7.11 9.38 -12.66
C GLY A 16 -6.89 10.71 -13.36
N THR A 17 -7.44 10.87 -14.57
CA THR A 17 -7.43 12.15 -15.31
C THR A 17 -8.86 12.63 -15.57
N VAL A 18 -9.02 13.91 -15.95
CA VAL A 18 -10.30 14.61 -16.23
C VAL A 18 -11.22 13.89 -17.24
N ARG A 19 -10.73 12.87 -17.96
CA ARG A 19 -11.50 12.05 -18.91
C ARG A 19 -11.60 10.57 -18.53
N HIS A 20 -11.45 10.24 -17.24
CA HIS A 20 -11.42 8.85 -16.74
C HIS A 20 -10.34 7.96 -17.38
N LYS A 21 -9.31 8.56 -17.99
CA LYS A 21 -8.14 7.79 -18.42
C LYS A 21 -7.27 7.54 -17.20
N LEU A 22 -6.88 6.29 -17.02
CA LEU A 22 -5.99 5.86 -15.96
C LEU A 22 -4.54 5.89 -16.46
N GLU A 23 -3.66 6.42 -15.63
CA GLU A 23 -2.22 6.46 -15.88
C GLU A 23 -1.49 5.76 -14.73
N GLN A 24 -0.34 5.16 -15.04
CA GLN A 24 0.59 4.54 -14.08
C GLN A 24 1.89 5.34 -14.05
N ALA A 25 2.54 5.45 -12.90
CA ALA A 25 3.85 6.05 -12.79
C ALA A 25 4.94 5.05 -13.20
N GLU A 26 5.91 5.52 -13.97
CA GLU A 26 7.15 4.81 -14.28
C GLU A 26 8.33 5.64 -13.78
N VAL A 27 9.33 4.99 -13.20
CA VAL A 27 10.58 5.65 -12.79
C VAL A 27 11.51 5.72 -14.00
N VAL A 28 11.96 6.93 -14.33
CA VAL A 28 12.86 7.19 -15.45
C VAL A 28 14.20 7.74 -14.96
N VAL A 29 15.27 7.26 -15.59
CA VAL A 29 16.63 7.79 -15.41
C VAL A 29 16.88 8.87 -16.47
N PRO A 30 17.19 10.12 -16.10
CA PRO A 30 17.50 11.15 -17.08
C PRO A 30 18.74 10.77 -17.91
N GLN A 31 18.61 10.76 -19.23
CA GLN A 31 19.75 10.59 -20.15
C GLN A 31 20.58 11.89 -20.20
N ASN A 32 21.36 12.18 -19.16
CA ASN A 32 22.38 13.23 -19.21
C ASN A 32 23.79 12.62 -19.28
N ASN A 33 24.47 12.85 -20.40
CA ASN A 33 25.82 12.40 -20.74
C ASN A 33 26.95 13.17 -20.02
N SER A 34 26.67 13.88 -18.92
CA SER A 34 27.69 14.62 -18.17
C SER A 34 28.08 13.86 -16.90
N LYS A 35 29.34 13.46 -16.85
CA LYS A 35 30.01 12.82 -15.71
C LYS A 35 29.71 13.60 -14.41
N GLN A 36 29.36 12.86 -13.34
CA GLN A 36 29.49 13.23 -11.91
C GLN A 36 28.43 14.08 -11.18
N LYS A 37 27.14 14.03 -11.51
CA LYS A 37 26.11 14.29 -10.48
C LYS A 37 25.15 13.11 -10.40
N GLN A 38 24.82 12.69 -9.17
CA GLN A 38 23.86 11.61 -8.89
C GLN A 38 22.68 11.73 -9.85
N GLN A 39 22.44 10.67 -10.64
CA GLN A 39 21.34 10.67 -11.60
C GLN A 39 20.03 10.71 -10.83
N GLN A 40 19.43 11.89 -10.73
CA GLN A 40 18.18 12.10 -10.02
C GLN A 40 17.06 11.34 -10.74
N LEU A 41 16.52 10.30 -10.11
CA LEU A 41 15.37 9.57 -10.62
C LEU A 41 14.14 10.48 -10.67
N ARG A 42 13.25 10.25 -11.64
CA ARG A 42 11.99 10.98 -11.77
C ARG A 42 10.82 10.04 -12.06
N GLU A 43 9.62 10.45 -11.68
CA GLU A 43 8.38 9.79 -12.10
C GLU A 43 7.88 10.35 -13.42
N LYS A 44 7.40 9.48 -14.30
CA LYS A 44 6.63 9.84 -15.48
C LYS A 44 5.33 9.05 -15.49
N PHE A 45 4.20 9.74 -15.60
CA PHE A 45 2.93 9.07 -15.79
C PHE A 45 2.71 8.71 -17.27
N VAL A 46 2.37 7.44 -17.50
CA VAL A 46 2.07 6.89 -18.83
C VAL A 46 0.70 6.21 -18.82
N PRO A 47 0.05 6.01 -19.98
CA PRO A 47 -1.22 5.28 -20.03
C PRO A 47 -1.13 3.91 -19.37
N LEU A 48 -2.11 3.57 -18.53
CA LEU A 48 -2.16 2.29 -17.81
C LEU A 48 -2.19 1.12 -18.80
N ASN A 49 -1.12 0.31 -18.81
CA ASN A 49 -1.05 -0.87 -19.66
C ASN A 49 -1.10 -2.19 -18.89
N ASP A 50 -0.72 -2.19 -17.61
CA ASP A 50 -0.66 -3.39 -16.78
C ASP A 50 -2.03 -4.10 -16.66
N PRO A 51 -2.13 -5.40 -17.04
CA PRO A 51 -3.39 -6.15 -16.96
C PRO A 51 -3.90 -6.39 -15.54
N LEU A 52 -3.00 -6.63 -14.57
CA LEU A 52 -3.37 -6.87 -13.18
C LEU A 52 -3.94 -5.60 -12.55
N LEU A 53 -3.30 -4.45 -12.75
CA LEU A 53 -3.80 -3.15 -12.30
C LEU A 53 -5.16 -2.82 -12.91
N LYS A 54 -5.35 -3.08 -14.21
CA LYS A 54 -6.67 -2.90 -14.85
C LYS A 54 -7.76 -3.71 -14.14
N ILE A 55 -7.49 -4.98 -13.81
CA ILE A 55 -8.42 -5.84 -13.08
C ILE A 55 -8.68 -5.31 -11.66
N ILE A 56 -7.63 -4.91 -10.95
CA ILE A 56 -7.72 -4.36 -9.58
C ILE A 56 -8.59 -3.11 -9.57
N LEU A 57 -8.28 -2.14 -10.44
CA LEU A 57 -8.98 -0.86 -10.50
C LEU A 57 -10.42 -1.00 -11.01
N GLN A 58 -10.69 -1.96 -11.90
CA GLN A 58 -12.05 -2.30 -12.30
C GLN A 58 -12.87 -2.89 -11.14
N LYS A 59 -12.28 -3.78 -10.34
CA LYS A 59 -12.95 -4.38 -9.19
C LYS A 59 -13.09 -3.38 -8.03
N VAL A 60 -12.09 -2.55 -7.80
CA VAL A 60 -12.06 -1.60 -6.66
C VAL A 60 -11.77 -0.19 -7.17
N PRO A 61 -12.76 0.49 -7.79
CA PRO A 61 -12.56 1.85 -8.29
C PRO A 61 -12.23 2.88 -7.19
N SER A 62 -12.55 2.58 -5.93
CA SER A 62 -12.21 3.43 -4.79
C SER A 62 -10.71 3.58 -4.55
N TYR A 63 -9.84 2.81 -5.21
CA TYR A 63 -8.41 3.13 -5.26
C TYR A 63 -8.18 4.54 -5.82
N TYR A 64 -8.86 4.90 -6.92
CA TYR A 64 -8.64 6.18 -7.62
C TYR A 64 -9.84 7.14 -7.61
N THR A 65 -11.03 6.70 -7.16
CA THR A 65 -12.26 7.51 -7.21
C THR A 65 -12.51 8.30 -5.91
N GLN A 66 -12.01 7.83 -4.77
CA GLN A 66 -12.34 8.39 -3.45
C GLN A 66 -11.57 9.68 -3.11
N GLN A 67 -10.58 10.06 -3.92
CA GLN A 67 -9.76 11.28 -3.73
C GLN A 67 -10.41 12.56 -4.26
N GLN A 68 -11.55 12.49 -4.95
CA GLN A 68 -12.21 13.67 -5.55
C GLN A 68 -12.90 14.61 -4.55
N GLN A 69 -13.00 14.25 -3.27
CA GLN A 69 -13.72 15.08 -2.27
C GLN A 69 -12.82 16.06 -1.49
N GLN A 70 -11.49 16.06 -1.71
CA GLN A 70 -10.58 17.01 -1.07
C GLN A 70 -9.77 17.78 -2.15
N PHE A 71 -10.12 19.05 -2.30
CA PHE A 71 -9.86 19.90 -3.47
C PHE A 71 -8.41 20.31 -3.76
N LEU A 72 -7.38 19.68 -3.18
CA LEU A 72 -5.98 20.13 -3.32
C LEU A 72 -4.92 19.03 -3.37
N GLN A 73 -5.30 17.75 -3.40
CA GLN A 73 -4.31 16.65 -3.43
C GLN A 73 -4.27 16.01 -4.82
N THR A 74 -3.06 15.97 -5.36
CA THR A 74 -2.64 15.25 -6.56
C THR A 74 -3.40 13.93 -6.74
N ASP A 75 -3.95 13.73 -7.95
CA ASP A 75 -4.86 12.64 -8.36
C ASP A 75 -4.26 11.20 -8.28
N ALA A 76 -3.13 11.03 -7.60
CA ALA A 76 -2.36 9.80 -7.53
C ALA A 76 -2.62 9.01 -6.23
N CYS A 77 -2.58 7.69 -6.34
CA CYS A 77 -2.75 6.75 -5.25
C CYS A 77 -1.85 5.53 -5.43
N TRP A 78 -1.46 4.92 -4.32
CA TRP A 78 -0.73 3.65 -4.32
C TRP A 78 -1.69 2.47 -4.28
N VAL A 79 -1.42 1.48 -5.12
CA VAL A 79 -2.21 0.25 -5.25
C VAL A 79 -1.33 -0.93 -4.85
N PRO A 80 -1.74 -1.76 -3.87
CA PRO A 80 -0.98 -2.93 -3.42
C PRO A 80 -1.09 -4.07 -4.44
N SER A 81 -0.56 -3.87 -5.64
CA SER A 81 -0.82 -4.70 -6.82
C SER A 81 -0.39 -6.15 -6.60
N ILE A 82 0.78 -6.36 -6.02
CA ILE A 82 1.30 -7.69 -5.74
C ILE A 82 0.49 -8.37 -4.63
N ALA A 83 0.10 -7.65 -3.57
CA ALA A 83 -0.78 -8.21 -2.53
C ALA A 83 -2.14 -8.65 -3.12
N CYS A 84 -2.74 -7.82 -3.98
CA CYS A 84 -3.93 -8.19 -4.73
C CYS A 84 -3.69 -9.41 -5.62
N GLY A 85 -2.55 -9.47 -6.32
CA GLY A 85 -2.17 -10.62 -7.13
C GLY A 85 -2.07 -11.92 -6.32
N VAL A 86 -1.43 -11.88 -5.15
CA VAL A 86 -1.31 -13.02 -4.23
C VAL A 86 -2.69 -13.47 -3.76
N VAL A 87 -3.54 -12.55 -3.31
CA VAL A 87 -4.92 -12.86 -2.86
C VAL A 87 -5.74 -13.45 -4.00
N HIS A 88 -5.68 -12.86 -5.19
CA HIS A 88 -6.38 -13.35 -6.38
C HIS A 88 -5.96 -14.77 -6.76
N HIS A 89 -4.65 -15.03 -6.76
CA HIS A 89 -4.12 -16.36 -7.07
C HIS A 89 -4.54 -17.38 -6.01
N ALA A 90 -4.37 -17.06 -4.73
CA ALA A 90 -4.68 -17.96 -3.62
C ALA A 90 -6.17 -18.38 -3.60
N ILE A 91 -7.09 -17.43 -3.76
CA ILE A 91 -8.54 -17.70 -3.80
C ILE A 91 -8.93 -18.58 -4.99
N ASN A 92 -8.31 -18.36 -6.15
CA ASN A 92 -8.65 -19.10 -7.37
C ASN A 92 -8.06 -20.51 -7.42
N GLN A 93 -6.92 -20.74 -6.78
CA GLN A 93 -6.27 -22.06 -6.74
C GLN A 93 -6.87 -22.99 -5.70
N ARG A 94 -7.38 -22.46 -4.57
CA ARG A 94 -7.85 -23.27 -3.45
C ARG A 94 -9.13 -22.72 -2.85
N ASN A 95 -10.25 -23.32 -3.21
CA ASN A 95 -11.59 -22.92 -2.76
C ASN A 95 -11.86 -23.17 -1.27
N ASN A 96 -11.06 -23.97 -0.59
CA ASN A 96 -11.16 -24.31 0.83
C ASN A 96 -10.05 -23.67 1.69
N LEU A 97 -9.25 -22.77 1.11
CA LEU A 97 -8.12 -22.16 1.79
C LEU A 97 -8.58 -21.16 2.85
N GLY A 98 -7.93 -21.22 4.02
CA GLY A 98 -7.92 -20.14 4.99
C GLY A 98 -6.70 -19.25 4.76
N LEU A 99 -6.91 -17.94 4.66
CA LEU A 99 -5.85 -16.93 4.61
C LEU A 99 -5.98 -16.01 5.82
N VAL A 100 -4.82 -15.68 6.38
CA VAL A 100 -4.67 -14.68 7.42
C VAL A 100 -3.48 -13.82 7.01
N PHE A 101 -3.73 -12.52 6.89
CA PHE A 101 -2.71 -11.50 6.72
C PHE A 101 -2.79 -10.51 7.87
N ALA A 102 -1.66 -10.15 8.46
CA ALA A 102 -1.58 -9.09 9.46
C ALA A 102 -0.42 -8.16 9.12
N ASP A 103 -0.69 -6.86 9.18
CA ASP A 103 0.27 -5.83 8.79
C ASP A 103 -0.17 -4.44 9.28
N PHE A 104 0.71 -3.45 9.12
CA PHE A 104 0.40 -2.05 9.40
C PHE A 104 -0.71 -1.53 8.47
N ASP A 105 -1.77 -0.95 9.05
CA ASP A 105 -2.82 -0.25 8.31
C ASP A 105 -2.62 1.26 8.25
N TRP A 106 -1.69 1.76 9.06
CA TRP A 106 -1.27 3.14 9.08
C TRP A 106 0.18 3.25 9.58
N LEU A 107 0.92 4.20 9.02
CA LEU A 107 2.27 4.56 9.41
C LEU A 107 2.31 6.05 9.79
N PRO A 108 3.16 6.44 10.77
CA PRO A 108 3.35 7.84 11.10
C PRO A 108 3.92 8.64 9.91
N PRO A 109 3.81 9.97 9.90
CA PRO A 109 4.59 10.78 8.97
C PRO A 109 6.10 10.52 9.15
N PRO A 110 6.90 10.61 8.08
CA PRO A 110 8.34 10.42 8.19
C PRO A 110 8.99 11.50 9.08
N ASP A 111 9.98 11.11 9.87
CA ASP A 111 10.78 12.00 10.72
C ASP A 111 11.91 12.63 9.90
N LEU A 112 11.56 13.64 9.10
CA LEU A 112 12.49 14.32 8.21
C LEU A 112 13.29 15.39 8.98
N ASP A 113 14.62 15.28 8.97
CA ASP A 113 15.50 16.28 9.57
C ASP A 113 15.36 17.64 8.83
N PRO A 114 14.88 18.70 9.50
CA PRO A 114 14.66 20.00 8.87
C PRO A 114 15.94 20.64 8.32
N SER A 115 17.12 20.25 8.82
CA SER A 115 18.41 20.77 8.36
C SER A 115 18.77 20.35 6.92
N THR A 116 18.21 19.23 6.44
CA THR A 116 18.45 18.72 5.08
C THR A 116 17.82 19.57 3.97
N SER A 117 17.08 20.62 4.33
CA SER A 117 16.42 21.53 3.38
C SER A 117 17.19 22.82 3.08
N LEU A 118 18.37 23.04 3.69
CA LEU A 118 19.10 24.33 3.59
C LEU A 118 20.51 24.27 3.02
N ASP A 119 21.09 23.10 2.76
CA ASP A 119 22.47 22.99 2.28
C ASP A 119 22.54 22.36 0.88
N ASP A 120 22.46 23.20 -0.16
CA ASP A 120 23.13 22.99 -1.46
C ASP A 120 22.94 24.15 -2.48
N GLU A 121 22.33 25.29 -2.12
CA GLU A 121 22.53 26.55 -2.86
C GLU A 121 23.66 27.36 -2.23
N GLN A 122 24.89 26.86 -2.37
CA GLN A 122 26.06 27.67 -2.06
C GLN A 122 26.33 28.62 -3.23
N ASP A 123 25.97 29.88 -3.02
CA ASP A 123 26.25 31.04 -3.83
C ASP A 123 27.70 31.05 -4.36
N HIS A 124 27.85 30.98 -5.68
CA HIS A 124 29.02 31.52 -6.34
C HIS A 124 28.73 32.95 -6.80
N ASP A 125 29.13 33.84 -5.90
CA ASP A 125 29.30 35.28 -6.02
C ASP A 125 29.98 35.70 -7.34
N PHE A 126 29.31 36.50 -8.18
CA PHE A 126 29.95 37.44 -9.11
C PHE A 126 29.02 38.64 -9.42
N SER A 127 29.30 39.72 -8.70
CA SER A 127 29.09 41.14 -9.00
C SER A 127 28.13 41.54 -10.15
N SER A 128 27.02 42.16 -9.75
CA SER A 128 26.42 43.40 -10.29
C SER A 128 26.72 43.81 -11.74
N SER A 129 25.71 43.79 -12.62
CA SER A 129 25.23 45.00 -13.32
C SER A 129 23.95 44.77 -14.13
N SER A 130 22.97 45.66 -13.91
CA SER A 130 21.97 46.17 -14.86
C SER A 130 21.10 45.20 -15.69
N SER A 131 19.79 45.33 -15.42
CA SER A 131 18.71 45.38 -16.42
C SER A 131 18.67 44.32 -17.51
N SER A 132 17.84 43.29 -17.33
CA SER A 132 16.92 42.84 -18.39
C SER A 132 15.89 41.85 -17.88
N LYS A 133 14.65 42.10 -18.30
CA LYS A 133 13.51 41.19 -18.24
C LYS A 133 13.91 39.85 -18.85
N ASN A 134 13.84 38.77 -18.07
CA ASN A 134 13.67 37.42 -18.62
C ASN A 134 12.80 36.58 -17.68
N LYS A 135 11.49 36.64 -17.91
CA LYS A 135 10.58 35.55 -17.55
C LYS A 135 10.86 34.40 -18.52
N ASN A 136 11.75 33.48 -18.16
CA ASN A 136 11.67 32.12 -18.69
C ASN A 136 12.54 31.15 -17.91
N LYS A 137 11.98 29.95 -17.72
CA LYS A 137 12.60 28.74 -17.16
C LYS A 137 12.66 28.70 -15.63
N GLN A 138 11.47 28.66 -15.02
CA GLN A 138 11.29 27.93 -13.78
C GLN A 138 11.84 26.52 -14.01
N SER A 139 12.91 26.19 -13.31
CA SER A 139 13.44 24.83 -13.19
C SER A 139 12.34 23.95 -12.62
N ILE A 140 11.62 23.23 -13.48
CA ILE A 140 10.71 22.16 -13.05
C ILE A 140 11.61 20.99 -12.64
N VAL A 141 12.05 21.02 -11.39
CA VAL A 141 12.44 19.80 -10.69
C VAL A 141 11.12 19.07 -10.50
N ASP A 142 10.83 18.10 -11.36
CA ASP A 142 9.68 17.21 -11.17
C ASP A 142 9.98 16.35 -9.94
N GLU A 143 9.70 16.90 -8.75
CA GLU A 143 9.69 16.17 -7.48
C GLU A 143 8.62 15.07 -7.54
N GLU A 144 8.77 14.05 -6.69
CA GLU A 144 7.75 13.00 -6.53
C GLU A 144 6.36 13.64 -6.41
N THR A 145 5.40 13.15 -7.19
CA THR A 145 4.02 13.64 -7.06
C THR A 145 3.45 13.09 -5.76
N PRO A 146 3.10 13.88 -4.73
CA PRO A 146 2.57 13.33 -3.48
C PRO A 146 1.34 12.46 -3.75
N ALA A 147 1.13 11.39 -2.99
CA ALA A 147 -0.03 10.51 -3.18
C ALA A 147 -0.56 10.05 -1.83
N GLY A 148 -1.87 9.80 -1.77
CA GLY A 148 -2.45 9.15 -0.59
C GLY A 148 -1.84 7.76 -0.40
N GLY A 149 -1.35 7.49 0.81
CA GLY A 149 -0.66 6.24 1.14
C GLY A 149 0.78 6.16 0.61
N SER A 150 1.45 7.31 0.44
CA SER A 150 2.89 7.33 0.17
C SER A 150 3.68 6.49 1.18
N PRO A 151 4.72 5.79 0.73
CA PRO A 151 5.52 4.94 1.61
C PRO A 151 6.36 5.76 2.58
N ILE A 152 6.71 5.16 3.71
CA ILE A 152 7.90 5.57 4.46
C ILE A 152 9.12 4.98 3.77
N VAL A 153 10.16 5.78 3.62
CA VAL A 153 11.46 5.33 3.14
C VAL A 153 12.47 5.59 4.23
N THR A 154 13.05 4.53 4.78
CA THR A 154 13.95 4.63 5.95
C THR A 154 15.21 3.81 5.68
N ASP A 155 16.38 4.31 6.07
CA ASP A 155 17.62 3.55 5.96
C ASP A 155 17.84 2.59 7.13
N MET A 156 18.90 1.78 7.06
CA MET A 156 19.25 0.83 8.12
C MET A 156 19.70 1.49 9.43
N GLU A 157 19.91 2.81 9.44
CA GLU A 157 20.24 3.61 10.62
C GLU A 157 18.99 4.22 11.27
N GLY A 158 17.81 4.00 10.66
CA GLY A 158 16.52 4.52 11.11
C GLY A 158 16.28 5.97 10.71
N LYS A 159 16.98 6.47 9.69
CA LYS A 159 16.78 7.81 9.16
C LYS A 159 15.76 7.78 8.02
N ASP A 160 14.73 8.61 8.15
CA ASP A 160 13.72 8.74 7.12
C ASP A 160 14.16 9.66 5.98
N HIS A 161 13.71 9.32 4.78
CA HIS A 161 13.99 10.04 3.55
C HIS A 161 12.71 10.60 2.94
N LYS A 162 12.82 11.78 2.31
CA LYS A 162 11.70 12.49 1.69
C LYS A 162 10.98 11.63 0.63
N SER A 163 11.73 10.82 -0.12
CA SER A 163 11.22 10.07 -1.25
C SER A 163 12.15 8.91 -1.61
N TYR A 164 11.57 7.84 -2.16
CA TYR A 164 12.31 6.71 -2.72
C TYR A 164 13.09 7.10 -3.99
N LEU A 165 12.79 8.24 -4.62
CA LEU A 165 13.52 8.73 -5.79
C LEU A 165 14.89 9.32 -5.45
N SER A 166 15.04 9.83 -4.22
CA SER A 166 16.25 10.50 -3.73
C SER A 166 16.95 9.73 -2.60
N ALA A 167 16.35 8.64 -2.12
CA ALA A 167 16.91 7.83 -1.05
C ALA A 167 18.21 7.15 -1.50
N PRO A 168 19.18 6.94 -0.58
CA PRO A 168 20.35 6.14 -0.85
C PRO A 168 19.98 4.68 -1.15
N GLY A 169 20.96 3.90 -1.61
CA GLY A 169 20.77 2.45 -1.67
C GLY A 169 20.60 1.87 -0.27
N HIS A 170 19.92 0.72 -0.17
CA HIS A 170 19.67 0.00 1.08
C HIS A 170 18.73 0.71 2.06
N CYS A 171 17.63 1.28 1.54
CA CYS A 171 16.49 1.70 2.34
C CYS A 171 15.36 0.67 2.29
N ASP A 172 14.63 0.57 3.38
CA ASP A 172 13.32 -0.08 3.44
C ASP A 172 12.25 0.89 2.93
N ILE A 173 11.30 0.35 2.16
CA ILE A 173 10.15 1.10 1.63
C ILE A 173 8.90 0.42 2.17
N LEU A 174 8.22 1.08 3.08
CA LEU A 174 7.09 0.53 3.83
C LEU A 174 5.79 1.20 3.40
N PHE A 175 4.82 0.41 2.96
CA PHE A 175 3.49 0.89 2.59
C PHE A 175 2.44 0.56 3.65
N PRO A 176 1.61 1.52 4.08
CA PRO A 176 0.47 1.20 4.93
C PRO A 176 -0.58 0.42 4.11
N THR A 177 -1.00 -0.74 4.62
CA THR A 177 -1.95 -1.60 3.92
C THR A 177 -3.39 -1.15 4.14
N ASN A 178 -4.09 -0.77 3.06
CA ASN A 178 -5.53 -0.53 3.13
C ASN A 178 -6.31 -1.86 3.09
N PHE A 179 -6.50 -2.47 4.26
CA PHE A 179 -7.17 -3.77 4.39
C PHE A 179 -8.62 -3.77 3.91
N GLU A 180 -9.35 -2.65 4.03
CA GLU A 180 -10.73 -2.55 3.53
C GLU A 180 -10.77 -2.67 2.01
N LYS A 181 -9.88 -1.97 1.29
CA LYS A 181 -9.79 -2.08 -0.17
C LYS A 181 -9.32 -3.47 -0.60
N LEU A 182 -8.36 -4.06 0.12
CA LEU A 182 -7.88 -5.43 -0.16
C LEU A 182 -8.99 -6.47 0.06
N ALA A 183 -9.77 -6.36 1.14
CA ALA A 183 -10.93 -7.19 1.41
C ALA A 183 -12.02 -7.00 0.34
N ALA A 184 -12.26 -5.77 -0.08
CA ALA A 184 -13.22 -5.45 -1.13
C ALA A 184 -12.78 -6.01 -2.50
N PHE A 185 -11.47 -6.07 -2.77
CA PHE A 185 -10.91 -6.78 -3.93
C PHE A 185 -11.15 -8.29 -3.81
N ALA A 186 -10.76 -8.90 -2.69
CA ALA A 186 -10.93 -10.33 -2.42
C ALA A 186 -12.40 -10.77 -2.59
N LYS A 187 -13.35 -10.03 -2.00
CA LYS A 187 -14.80 -10.26 -2.12
C LYS A 187 -15.27 -10.29 -3.58
N ARG A 188 -14.72 -9.44 -4.44
CA ARG A 188 -15.08 -9.35 -5.87
C ARG A 188 -14.32 -10.34 -6.75
N CYS A 189 -13.29 -11.00 -6.23
CA CYS A 189 -12.63 -12.12 -6.89
C CYS A 189 -13.33 -13.44 -6.62
N LEU A 190 -14.08 -13.55 -5.52
CA LEU A 190 -14.93 -14.71 -5.25
C LEU A 190 -16.08 -14.79 -6.27
N PRO A 191 -16.45 -16.01 -6.71
CA PRO A 191 -17.63 -16.20 -7.54
C PRO A 191 -18.89 -15.78 -6.79
N PRO A 192 -19.92 -15.24 -7.49
CA PRO A 192 -21.17 -14.88 -6.86
C PRO A 192 -21.84 -16.10 -6.22
N THR A 193 -22.31 -15.93 -4.98
CA THR A 193 -23.03 -16.93 -4.21
C THR A 193 -24.25 -17.38 -5.01
N GLY A 194 -24.24 -18.62 -5.52
CA GLY A 194 -25.35 -19.20 -6.31
C GLY A 194 -25.03 -19.56 -7.76
N ALA A 195 -23.85 -19.20 -8.31
CA ALA A 195 -23.41 -19.68 -9.62
C ALA A 195 -22.86 -21.13 -9.53
N ALA A 196 -23.74 -22.06 -9.18
CA ALA A 196 -23.45 -23.49 -9.13
C ALA A 196 -23.28 -24.03 -10.55
N THR A 197 -22.04 -24.18 -11.01
CA THR A 197 -21.74 -25.21 -12.00
C THR A 197 -21.94 -26.56 -11.32
N ARG A 198 -22.75 -27.43 -11.94
CA ARG A 198 -23.42 -28.62 -11.37
C ARG A 198 -22.53 -29.72 -10.75
N THR A 199 -21.23 -29.53 -10.60
CA THR A 199 -20.31 -30.63 -10.27
C THR A 199 -19.54 -30.47 -8.97
N VAL A 200 -19.38 -29.28 -8.37
CA VAL A 200 -18.76 -29.13 -7.03
C VAL A 200 -19.31 -27.89 -6.31
N ARG A 201 -19.99 -28.07 -5.17
CA ARG A 201 -20.38 -26.95 -4.29
C ARG A 201 -19.11 -26.34 -3.68
N ARG A 202 -18.83 -25.07 -3.96
CA ARG A 202 -17.75 -24.33 -3.29
C ARG A 202 -18.23 -23.90 -1.91
N PRO A 203 -17.41 -24.03 -0.84
CA PRO A 203 -17.77 -23.49 0.45
C PRO A 203 -17.89 -21.96 0.35
N VAL A 204 -18.87 -21.41 1.05
CA VAL A 204 -18.99 -19.95 1.17
C VAL A 204 -17.74 -19.45 1.89
N GLN A 205 -17.17 -18.33 1.43
CA GLN A 205 -15.96 -17.75 2.02
C GLN A 205 -16.36 -16.50 2.81
N VAL A 206 -15.96 -16.44 4.08
CA VAL A 206 -16.14 -15.32 4.98
C VAL A 206 -14.87 -14.47 4.98
N ILE A 207 -15.04 -13.18 4.70
CA ILE A 207 -13.94 -12.20 4.67
C ILE A 207 -14.15 -11.17 5.78
N ARG A 208 -13.17 -11.05 6.68
CA ARG A 208 -13.20 -10.09 7.80
C ARG A 208 -11.95 -9.23 7.81
N VAL A 209 -12.13 -7.98 8.18
CA VAL A 209 -11.06 -7.04 8.53
C VAL A 209 -11.35 -6.58 9.95
N GLU A 210 -10.33 -6.64 10.81
CA GLU A 210 -10.42 -6.17 12.19
C GLU A 210 -9.04 -5.69 12.67
N LYS A 211 -9.00 -4.86 13.71
CA LYS A 211 -7.73 -4.50 14.36
C LYS A 211 -7.09 -5.75 14.96
N GLN A 212 -5.76 -5.80 14.94
CA GLN A 212 -5.02 -6.96 15.47
C GLN A 212 -5.36 -7.25 16.94
N SER A 213 -5.57 -6.21 17.75
CA SER A 213 -6.03 -6.35 19.14
C SER A 213 -7.33 -7.15 19.25
N HIS A 214 -8.37 -6.76 18.51
CA HIS A 214 -9.66 -7.46 18.51
C HIS A 214 -9.54 -8.90 18.00
N PHE A 215 -8.71 -9.12 16.97
CA PHE A 215 -8.43 -10.46 16.48
C PHE A 215 -7.86 -11.33 17.60
N LEU A 216 -6.81 -10.86 18.27
CA LEU A 216 -6.12 -11.60 19.33
C LEU A 216 -7.01 -11.86 20.55
N GLU A 217 -7.82 -10.89 20.97
CA GLU A 217 -8.79 -11.06 22.06
C GLU A 217 -9.84 -12.12 21.71
N ARG A 218 -10.25 -12.19 20.44
CA ARG A 218 -11.26 -13.15 19.97
C ARG A 218 -10.70 -14.56 19.81
N VAL A 219 -9.47 -14.72 19.30
CA VAL A 219 -8.92 -16.04 18.94
C VAL A 219 -8.01 -16.66 19.98
N GLY A 220 -7.43 -15.85 20.89
CA GLY A 220 -6.48 -16.33 21.90
C GLY A 220 -6.48 -15.47 23.16
N PRO A 221 -7.64 -15.25 23.81
CA PRO A 221 -7.73 -14.41 25.01
C PRO A 221 -6.81 -14.89 26.15
N GLU A 222 -6.58 -16.19 26.28
CA GLU A 222 -5.65 -16.77 27.25
C GLU A 222 -4.19 -16.40 26.99
N HIS A 223 -3.80 -16.21 25.72
CA HIS A 223 -2.47 -15.75 25.35
C HIS A 223 -2.31 -14.26 25.59
N VAL A 224 -3.33 -13.47 25.26
CA VAL A 224 -3.41 -12.04 25.57
C VAL A 224 -3.24 -11.82 27.08
N ALA A 225 -4.00 -12.54 27.91
CA ALA A 225 -3.95 -12.42 29.37
C ALA A 225 -2.56 -12.68 29.96
N LYS A 226 -1.78 -13.62 29.39
CA LYS A 226 -0.41 -13.93 29.82
C LYS A 226 0.59 -12.80 29.59
N THR A 227 0.31 -11.90 28.65
CA THR A 227 1.20 -10.76 28.35
C THR A 227 0.88 -9.51 29.17
N ARG A 228 -0.17 -9.57 30.00
CA ARG A 228 -0.56 -8.44 30.83
C ARG A 228 0.48 -8.20 31.93
N SER A 229 1.06 -7.00 31.92
CA SER A 229 1.92 -6.49 32.98
C SER A 229 1.16 -6.48 34.30
N TRP A 230 1.73 -7.13 35.32
CA TRP A 230 1.14 -7.13 36.67
C TRP A 230 1.15 -5.73 37.30
N LEU A 231 2.15 -4.91 36.95
CA LEU A 231 2.38 -3.59 37.56
C LEU A 231 1.48 -2.51 36.95
N THR A 232 1.36 -2.50 35.63
CA THR A 232 0.66 -1.42 34.89
C THR A 232 -0.67 -1.86 34.31
N GLY A 233 -0.94 -3.17 34.25
CA GLY A 233 -2.08 -3.72 33.54
C GLY A 233 -1.98 -3.63 32.02
N HIS A 234 -0.87 -3.09 31.48
CA HIS A 234 -0.60 -2.97 30.04
C HIS A 234 -0.43 -4.35 29.40
N THR A 235 -0.99 -4.53 28.22
CA THR A 235 -0.92 -5.77 27.45
C THR A 235 -0.27 -5.48 26.09
N PRO A 236 1.05 -5.72 25.93
CA PRO A 236 1.79 -5.42 24.70
C PRO A 236 1.10 -5.93 23.43
N LEU A 237 0.53 -7.14 23.47
CA LEU A 237 -0.19 -7.73 22.34
C LEU A 237 -1.41 -6.93 21.87
N LEU A 238 -2.03 -6.13 22.74
CA LEU A 238 -3.20 -5.32 22.38
C LEU A 238 -2.85 -3.90 22.01
N TYR A 239 -1.79 -3.34 22.60
CA TYR A 239 -1.52 -1.90 22.53
C TYR A 239 -0.33 -1.56 21.65
N ASP A 240 0.72 -2.38 21.62
CA ASP A 240 1.96 -2.04 20.91
C ASP A 240 1.77 -2.15 19.38
N PHE A 241 0.79 -2.93 18.94
CA PHE A 241 0.42 -3.15 17.54
C PHE A 241 -0.92 -2.48 17.18
N ALA A 242 -1.24 -1.35 17.83
CA ALA A 242 -2.50 -0.64 17.61
C ALA A 242 -2.67 -0.13 16.17
N ASN A 243 -1.58 0.05 15.42
CA ASN A 243 -1.57 0.40 14.00
C ASN A 243 -1.58 -0.83 13.07
N CYS A 244 -1.79 -2.04 13.60
CA CYS A 244 -1.92 -3.25 12.80
C CYS A 244 -3.38 -3.65 12.60
N SER A 245 -3.68 -4.24 11.46
CA SER A 245 -4.97 -4.85 11.15
C SER A 245 -4.76 -6.26 10.60
N VAL A 246 -5.82 -7.06 10.67
CA VAL A 246 -5.84 -8.45 10.22
C VAL A 246 -6.93 -8.62 9.18
N LEU A 247 -6.56 -9.15 8.01
CA LEU A 247 -7.49 -9.70 7.02
C LEU A 247 -7.55 -11.21 7.16
N THR A 248 -8.76 -11.71 7.37
CA THR A 248 -9.04 -13.15 7.32
C THR A 248 -9.96 -13.49 6.17
N ILE A 249 -9.66 -14.59 5.48
CA ILE A 249 -10.49 -15.21 4.46
C ILE A 249 -10.61 -16.67 4.87
N SER A 250 -11.81 -17.18 5.12
CA SER A 250 -11.97 -18.54 5.62
C SER A 250 -13.27 -19.17 5.11
N PRO A 251 -13.32 -20.49 4.91
CA PRO A 251 -14.58 -21.18 4.66
C PRO A 251 -15.56 -20.93 5.80
N ASP A 252 -16.83 -20.67 5.45
CA ASP A 252 -17.91 -20.54 6.40
C ASP A 252 -18.11 -21.87 7.14
N GLU A 253 -18.09 -21.82 8.47
CA GLU A 253 -18.21 -23.01 9.31
C GLU A 253 -19.58 -23.69 9.13
N GLY A 254 -20.61 -22.92 8.75
CA GLY A 254 -21.93 -23.46 8.43
C GLY A 254 -21.94 -24.45 7.25
N THR A 255 -21.00 -24.32 6.31
CA THR A 255 -20.93 -25.24 5.15
C THR A 255 -20.23 -26.56 5.47
N ARG A 256 -19.53 -26.68 6.61
CA ARG A 256 -18.87 -27.93 7.01
C ARG A 256 -19.87 -28.97 7.55
N HIS A 257 -20.95 -28.54 8.19
CA HIS A 257 -21.97 -29.46 8.72
C HIS A 257 -22.80 -30.13 7.61
N GLU A 258 -23.10 -29.43 6.51
CA GLU A 258 -23.88 -30.01 5.40
C GLU A 258 -23.11 -31.08 4.62
N MET A 259 -21.79 -30.95 4.47
CA MET A 259 -20.97 -31.95 3.77
C MET A 259 -20.63 -33.19 4.62
N GLY A 260 -20.85 -33.13 5.94
CA GLY A 260 -20.63 -34.25 6.85
C GLY A 260 -21.81 -35.22 6.96
N GLN A 261 -23.01 -34.82 6.52
CA GLN A 261 -24.24 -35.60 6.66
C GLN A 261 -24.61 -36.44 5.41
N GLU A 262 -23.89 -36.32 4.30
CA GLU A 262 -24.07 -37.19 3.11
C GLU A 262 -23.27 -38.52 3.18
N LYS A 263 -22.73 -38.88 4.35
CA LYS A 263 -21.91 -40.08 4.55
C LYS A 263 -22.33 -40.98 5.74
N GLU A 264 -23.61 -41.00 6.09
CA GLU A 264 -24.19 -42.06 6.93
C GLU A 264 -25.33 -42.77 6.20
#